data_AF-A0A2D5HLG1-F1
#
_entry.id   AF-A0A2D5HLG1-F1
#
_cell.length_a   1.000
_cell.length_b   1.000
_cell.length_c   1.000
_cell.angle_alpha   90.00
_cell.angle_beta   90.00
_cell.angle_gamma   90.00
#
_symmetry.space_group_name_H-M   'P 1'
#
loop_
_entity.id
_entity.type
_entity.pdbx_description
1 polymer ?
#
loop_
_entity_poly.entity_id
_entity_poly.type
_entity_poly.pdbx_seq_one_letter_code
_entity_poly.pdbx_strand_id
1 'polypeptide(L)'
;MYAVVYQFKFPSISEAKVAAGFCSESLGGKISEYDFLGLNILISKNGDLNINVKFEDANSLKKFEGDSEKLFNDLRNSFVFKETKFAGVYAYSFEKEAIATEIKLSGPAYVKNN
;
A
#
# COMPACT_ATOMS: atom_id res chain seq x y z
N MET A 1 -6.05 12.25 9.02
CA MET A 1 -5.92 10.98 8.30
C MET A 1 -7.05 10.75 7.29
N TYR A 2 -6.72 10.95 6.03
CA TYR A 2 -7.55 10.63 4.86
C TYR A 2 -7.17 9.25 4.31
N ALA A 3 -8.07 8.62 3.56
CA ALA A 3 -7.73 7.42 2.80
C ALA A 3 -8.44 7.38 1.46
N VAL A 4 -7.81 6.70 0.51
CA VAL A 4 -8.46 6.17 -0.69
C VAL A 4 -8.35 4.66 -0.69
N VAL A 5 -9.43 4.02 -1.10
CA VAL A 5 -9.52 2.59 -1.27
C VAL A 5 -9.88 2.25 -2.71
N TYR A 6 -9.09 1.37 -3.30
CA TYR A 6 -9.36 0.76 -4.58
C TYR A 6 -9.72 -0.71 -4.37
N GLN A 7 -10.80 -1.14 -4.99
CA GLN A 7 -11.22 -2.53 -5.02
C GLN A 7 -11.29 -2.99 -6.47
N PHE A 8 -10.51 -4.01 -6.80
CA PHE A 8 -10.50 -4.65 -8.11
C PHE A 8 -10.96 -6.09 -7.96
N LYS A 9 -12.03 -6.48 -8.66
CA LYS A 9 -12.55 -7.85 -8.65
C LYS A 9 -12.08 -8.57 -9.90
N PHE A 10 -11.11 -9.48 -9.72
CA PHE A 10 -10.57 -10.28 -10.82
C PHE A 10 -11.37 -11.57 -11.02
N PRO A 11 -11.38 -12.14 -12.24
CA PRO A 11 -11.96 -13.45 -12.52
C PRO A 11 -11.28 -14.60 -11.77
N SER A 12 -9.99 -14.46 -11.46
CA SER A 12 -9.21 -15.49 -10.78
C SER A 12 -8.28 -14.93 -9.70
N ILE A 13 -7.98 -15.76 -8.69
CA ILE A 13 -6.99 -15.44 -7.65
C ILE A 13 -5.59 -15.28 -8.24
N SER A 14 -5.27 -16.04 -9.30
CA SER A 14 -3.97 -15.96 -9.96
C SER A 14 -3.71 -14.59 -10.56
N GLU A 15 -4.68 -14.02 -11.29
CA GLU A 15 -4.59 -12.66 -11.82
C GLU A 15 -4.50 -11.63 -10.70
N ALA A 16 -5.31 -11.78 -9.65
CA ALA A 16 -5.26 -10.90 -8.49
C ALA A 16 -3.88 -10.89 -7.81
N LYS A 17 -3.18 -12.03 -7.76
CA LYS A 17 -1.81 -12.13 -7.22
C LYS A 17 -0.80 -11.40 -8.10
N VAL A 18 -0.90 -11.55 -9.43
CA VAL A 18 0.00 -10.83 -10.35
C VAL A 18 -0.23 -9.33 -10.25
N ALA A 19 -1.49 -8.89 -10.28
CA ALA A 19 -1.87 -7.49 -10.10
C ALA A 19 -1.39 -6.94 -8.74
N ALA A 20 -1.52 -7.71 -7.67
CA ALA A 20 -1.04 -7.32 -6.34
C ALA A 20 0.48 -7.15 -6.30
N GLY A 21 1.25 -8.01 -6.97
CA GLY A 21 2.69 -7.87 -7.11
C GLY A 21 3.06 -6.55 -7.79
N PHE A 22 2.46 -6.27 -8.94
CA PHE A 22 2.64 -5.02 -9.68
C PHE A 22 2.28 -3.78 -8.83
N CYS A 23 1.13 -3.82 -8.14
CA CYS A 23 0.69 -2.74 -7.27
C CYS A 23 1.64 -2.53 -6.09
N SER A 24 2.14 -3.61 -5.50
CA SER A 24 3.03 -3.56 -4.34
C SER A 24 4.38 -2.94 -4.70
N GLU A 25 4.94 -3.30 -5.85
CA GLU A 25 6.18 -2.72 -6.35
C GLU A 25 5.99 -1.24 -6.69
N SER A 26 4.93 -0.93 -7.46
CA SER A 26 4.72 0.41 -7.96
C SER A 26 4.31 1.41 -6.87
N LEU A 27 3.38 1.03 -5.98
CA LEU A 27 2.97 1.88 -4.86
C LEU A 27 4.03 1.88 -3.75
N GLY A 28 4.70 0.74 -3.53
CA GLY A 28 5.80 0.63 -2.57
C GLY A 28 6.96 1.58 -2.90
N GLY A 29 7.34 1.69 -4.19
CA GLY A 29 8.35 2.63 -4.65
C GLY A 29 7.94 4.11 -4.51
N LYS A 30 6.68 4.39 -4.22
CA LYS A 30 6.10 5.74 -4.12
C LYS A 30 5.77 6.17 -2.69
N ILE A 31 6.04 5.31 -1.69
CA ILE A 31 5.76 5.58 -0.27
C ILE A 31 6.35 6.92 0.17
N SER A 32 7.65 7.17 -0.09
CA SER A 32 8.32 8.41 0.32
C SER A 32 7.93 9.63 -0.53
N GLU A 33 7.52 9.43 -1.79
CA GLU A 33 7.18 10.53 -2.71
C GLU A 33 5.84 11.19 -2.38
N TYR A 34 4.91 10.40 -1.85
CA TYR A 34 3.57 10.85 -1.44
C TYR A 34 3.35 10.83 0.06
N ASP A 35 4.38 10.48 0.84
CA ASP A 35 4.36 10.42 2.30
C ASP A 35 3.18 9.58 2.83
N PHE A 36 3.07 8.33 2.36
CA PHE A 36 2.00 7.44 2.78
C PHE A 36 2.10 7.16 4.28
N LEU A 37 1.03 7.46 5.03
CA LEU A 37 0.91 7.06 6.43
C LEU A 37 0.59 5.57 6.58
N GLY A 38 0.07 4.96 5.54
CA GLY A 38 -0.25 3.54 5.52
C GLY A 38 -0.57 3.06 4.11
N LEU A 39 -0.08 1.86 3.78
CA LEU A 39 -0.37 1.17 2.54
C LEU A 39 -0.75 -0.28 2.88
N ASN A 40 -1.97 -0.68 2.57
CA ASN A 40 -2.43 -2.06 2.73
C ASN A 40 -2.85 -2.61 1.37
N ILE A 41 -2.27 -3.72 0.96
CA ILE A 41 -2.64 -4.44 -0.26
C ILE A 41 -3.09 -5.83 0.15
N LEU A 42 -4.38 -6.11 -0.02
CA LEU A 42 -5.03 -7.34 0.43
C LEU A 42 -5.61 -8.08 -0.77
N ILE A 43 -5.30 -9.37 -0.88
CA ILE A 43 -5.93 -10.28 -1.84
C ILE A 43 -6.96 -11.12 -1.08
N SER A 44 -8.22 -11.04 -1.48
CA SER A 44 -9.30 -11.85 -0.94
C SER A 44 -9.19 -13.29 -1.43
N LYS A 45 -9.75 -14.23 -0.67
CA LYS A 45 -9.86 -15.64 -1.07
C LYS A 45 -10.68 -15.85 -2.36
N ASN A 46 -11.45 -14.86 -2.78
CA ASN A 46 -12.26 -14.90 -3.99
C ASN A 46 -11.57 -14.23 -5.20
N GLY A 47 -10.35 -13.71 -5.03
CA GLY A 47 -9.61 -13.01 -6.08
C GLY A 47 -9.87 -11.51 -6.16
N ASP A 48 -10.41 -10.89 -5.09
CA ASP A 48 -10.54 -9.44 -5.04
C ASP A 48 -9.25 -8.81 -4.50
N LEU A 49 -8.71 -7.81 -5.19
CA LEU A 49 -7.60 -7.00 -4.72
C LEU A 49 -8.15 -5.72 -4.08
N ASN A 50 -7.77 -5.46 -2.82
CA ASN A 50 -8.11 -4.25 -2.11
C ASN A 50 -6.83 -3.49 -1.76
N ILE A 51 -6.77 -2.23 -2.16
CA ILE A 51 -5.63 -1.34 -1.89
C ILE A 51 -6.17 -0.19 -1.06
N ASN A 52 -5.63 0.00 0.14
CA ASN A 52 -5.92 1.13 1.02
C ASN A 52 -4.66 1.96 1.18
N VAL A 53 -4.75 3.25 0.89
CA VAL A 53 -3.65 4.19 1.06
C VAL A 53 -4.11 5.32 1.98
N LYS A 54 -3.33 5.60 3.02
CA LYS A 54 -3.64 6.63 4.04
C LYS A 54 -2.69 7.81 3.91
N PHE A 55 -3.24 9.00 4.15
CA PHE A 55 -2.55 10.28 4.03
C PHE A 55 -2.83 11.15 5.25
N GLU A 56 -1.90 12.04 5.57
CA GLU A 56 -2.08 13.03 6.64
C GLU A 56 -3.24 13.98 6.33
N ASP A 57 -3.17 14.61 5.15
CA ASP A 57 -4.09 15.65 4.71
C ASP A 57 -4.74 15.40 3.34
N ALA A 58 -5.72 16.26 3.01
CA ALA A 58 -6.49 16.17 1.77
C ALA A 58 -5.70 16.56 0.51
N ASN A 59 -4.65 17.37 0.62
CA ASN A 59 -3.83 17.76 -0.52
C ASN A 59 -2.95 16.59 -0.99
N SER A 60 -2.36 15.86 -0.04
CA SER A 60 -1.59 14.64 -0.30
C SER A 60 -2.45 13.58 -0.97
N LEU A 61 -3.69 13.39 -0.49
CA LEU A 61 -4.68 12.54 -1.14
C LEU A 61 -4.94 12.98 -2.60
N LYS A 62 -5.28 14.26 -2.84
CA LYS A 62 -5.60 14.76 -4.18
C LYS A 62 -4.42 14.63 -5.15
N LYS A 63 -3.20 14.90 -4.68
CA LYS A 63 -1.97 14.73 -5.48
C LYS A 63 -1.82 13.28 -5.92
N PHE A 64 -1.97 12.34 -4.98
CA PHE A 64 -1.91 10.91 -5.28
C PHE A 64 -3.02 10.48 -6.25
N GLU A 65 -4.26 10.95 -6.07
CA GLU A 65 -5.37 10.61 -6.96
C GLU A 65 -5.13 11.04 -8.41
N GLY A 66 -4.49 12.20 -8.64
CA GLY A 66 -4.15 12.67 -9.98
C GLY A 66 -3.06 11.83 -10.65
N ASP A 67 -2.05 11.41 -9.90
CA ASP A 67 -0.91 10.68 -10.46
C ASP A 67 -1.16 9.17 -10.57
N SER A 68 -1.93 8.60 -9.63
CA SER A 68 -2.25 7.17 -9.57
C SER A 68 -3.13 6.70 -10.72
N GLU A 69 -3.81 7.60 -11.43
CA GLU A 69 -4.62 7.24 -12.59
C GLU A 69 -3.77 6.60 -13.70
N LYS A 70 -2.53 7.08 -13.91
CA LYS A 70 -1.59 6.47 -14.86
C LYS A 70 -1.22 5.05 -14.45
N LEU A 71 -0.96 4.85 -13.16
CA LEU A 71 -0.62 3.53 -12.61
C LEU A 71 -1.73 2.52 -12.84
N PHE A 72 -2.97 2.91 -12.54
CA PHE A 72 -4.11 2.01 -12.68
C PHE A 72 -4.57 1.85 -14.14
N ASN A 73 -4.22 2.78 -15.04
CA ASN A 73 -4.44 2.59 -16.47
C ASN A 73 -3.66 1.39 -17.02
N ASP A 74 -2.42 1.16 -16.57
CA ASP A 74 -1.65 -0.01 -16.99
C ASP A 74 -2.32 -1.32 -16.55
N LEU A 75 -2.92 -1.34 -15.35
CA LEU A 75 -3.76 -2.44 -14.87
C LEU A 75 -5.00 -2.63 -15.74
N ARG A 76 -5.76 -1.57 -15.99
CA ARG A 76 -6.99 -1.60 -16.81
C ARG A 76 -6.72 -2.10 -18.24
N ASN A 77 -5.54 -1.80 -18.78
CA ASN A 77 -5.12 -2.25 -20.10
C ASN A 77 -4.61 -3.70 -20.12
N SER A 78 -4.11 -4.19 -18.98
CA SER A 78 -3.50 -5.53 -18.89
C SER A 78 -4.47 -6.61 -18.43
N PHE A 79 -5.54 -6.25 -17.71
CA PHE A 79 -6.44 -7.22 -17.07
C PHE A 79 -7.90 -6.86 -17.25
N VAL A 80 -8.77 -7.88 -17.19
CA VAL A 80 -10.22 -7.71 -17.10
C VAL A 80 -10.62 -7.80 -15.63
N PHE A 81 -11.16 -6.72 -15.06
CA PHE A 81 -11.68 -6.70 -13.69
C PHE A 81 -12.80 -5.66 -13.54
N LYS A 82 -13.55 -5.75 -12.44
CA LYS A 82 -14.44 -4.66 -12.01
C LYS A 82 -13.74 -3.79 -10.99
N GLU A 83 -13.76 -2.49 -11.19
CA GLU A 83 -13.14 -1.51 -10.30
C GLU A 83 -14.19 -0.76 -9.47
N THR A 84 -13.84 -0.46 -8.22
CA THR A 84 -14.56 0.48 -7.37
C THR A 84 -13.54 1.31 -6.59
N LYS A 85 -13.72 2.63 -6.58
CA LYS A 85 -12.87 3.59 -5.87
C LYS A 85 -13.71 4.40 -4.89
N PHE A 86 -13.20 4.58 -3.68
CA PHE A 86 -13.78 5.53 -2.73
C PHE A 86 -12.71 6.22 -1.91
N ALA A 87 -12.91 7.49 -1.58
CA ALA A 87 -12.05 8.26 -0.70
C ALA A 87 -12.85 8.81 0.48
N GLY A 88 -12.20 8.97 1.64
CA GLY A 88 -12.86 9.42 2.85
C GLY A 88 -11.90 9.72 4.00
N VAL A 89 -12.48 9.92 5.18
CA VAL A 89 -11.77 10.15 6.44
C VAL A 89 -12.11 9.05 7.44
N TYR A 90 -11.15 8.68 8.28
CA TYR A 90 -11.41 7.72 9.35
C TYR A 90 -12.19 8.41 10.48
N ALA A 91 -13.41 7.94 10.75
CA ALA A 91 -14.13 8.30 11.97
C ALA A 91 -13.51 7.65 13.22
N TYR A 92 -12.88 6.48 13.04
CA TYR A 92 -12.14 5.75 14.06
C TYR A 92 -11.09 4.86 13.35
N SER A 93 -9.87 4.79 13.87
CA SER A 93 -8.82 3.90 13.37
C SER A 93 -7.94 3.44 14.52
N PHE A 94 -7.64 2.15 14.57
CA PHE A 94 -6.70 1.56 15.53
C PHE A 94 -5.77 0.63 14.76
N GLU A 95 -4.47 0.87 14.88
CA GLU A 95 -3.43 0.00 14.33
C GLU A 95 -2.42 -0.30 15.44
N LYS A 96 -2.19 -1.58 15.69
CA LYS A 96 -1.16 -2.00 16.64
C LYS A 96 0.18 -1.92 15.92
N GLU A 97 1.01 -0.93 16.27
CA GLU A 97 2.38 -0.86 15.75
C GLU A 97 3.19 -2.12 16.13
N ALA A 98 4.00 -2.60 15.18
CA ALA A 98 5.10 -3.50 15.49
C ALA A 98 6.26 -2.64 16.01
N ILE A 99 6.55 -2.71 17.31
CA ILE A 99 7.72 -2.06 17.89
C ILE A 99 8.96 -2.74 17.29
N ALA A 100 9.67 -2.05 16.40
CA ALA A 100 10.98 -2.48 15.96
C ALA A 100 11.94 -2.36 17.14
N THR A 101 12.39 -3.50 17.68
CA THR A 101 13.42 -3.52 18.72
C THR A 101 14.77 -3.25 18.06
N GLU A 102 15.09 -1.98 17.80
CA GLU A 102 16.43 -1.59 17.38
C GLU A 102 17.42 -1.98 18.48
N ILE A 103 18.35 -2.90 18.19
CA ILE A 103 19.50 -3.14 19.06
C ILE A 103 20.44 -1.95 18.90
N LYS A 104 20.43 -1.03 19.86
CA LYS A 104 21.49 -0.02 19.97
C LYS A 104 22.80 -0.74 20.27
N LEU A 105 23.65 -0.93 19.26
CA LEU A 105 25.03 -1.36 19.47
C LEU A 105 25.78 -0.22 20.17
N SER A 106 25.91 -0.31 21.49
CA SER A 106 26.71 0.60 22.28
C SER A 106 28.17 0.13 22.31
N GLY A 107 29.02 0.76 21.52
CA GLY A 107 30.47 0.68 21.62
C GLY A 107 31.14 -0.48 20.87
N PRO A 108 32.47 -0.41 20.69
CA PRO A 108 33.23 -1.43 19.95
C PRO A 108 33.23 -2.77 20.70
N ALA A 109 32.95 -3.85 19.97
CA ALA A 109 33.04 -5.21 20.49
C ALA A 109 34.52 -5.59 20.69
N TYR A 110 34.93 -5.88 21.92
CA TYR A 110 36.25 -6.41 22.22
C TYR A 110 36.25 -7.93 22.06
N VAL A 111 37.04 -8.44 21.11
CA VAL A 111 37.29 -9.87 20.93
C VAL A 111 38.47 -10.25 21.83
N LYS A 112 38.24 -11.15 22.81
CA LYS A 112 39.33 -11.78 23.57
C LYS A 112 39.92 -12.90 22.72
N ASN A 113 41.19 -12.77 22.34
CA ASN A 113 41.96 -13.88 21.80
C ASN A 113 42.47 -14.71 22.98
N ASN A 114 42.11 -16.00 23.01
CA ASN A 114 42.71 -17.01 23.89
C ASN A 114 44.05 -17.46 23.33
#